data_AF-A0A955KGV9-F1
#
_entry.id   AF-A0A955KGV9-F1
#
_cell.length_a   1.000
_cell.length_b   1.000
_cell.length_c   1.000
_cell.angle_alpha   90.00
_cell.angle_beta   90.00
_cell.angle_gamma   90.00
#
_symmetry.space_group_name_H-M   'P 1'
#
loop_
_entity.id
_entity.type
_entity.pdbx_description
1 polymer ?
#
loop_
_entity_poly.entity_id
_entity_poly.type
_entity_poly.pdbx_seq_one_letter_code
_entity_poly.pdbx_strand_id
1 'polypeptide(L)'
;MQNQDFQDFLFKLYDFTDRLADEAQFDPSQESVRILTLIFIEQYFDSIGRGEISQAARESGADAQQSLSEAHKRIDELRGQINSLVSKIEDIEPMERYAREIVAQWLKKN
;
A
#
# COMPACT_ATOMS: atom_id res chain seq x y z
N MET A 1 -9.03 0.50 18.61
CA MET A 1 -9.61 1.25 17.49
C MET A 1 -10.81 0.48 17.01
N GLN A 2 -11.98 1.11 16.82
CA GLN A 2 -13.14 0.41 16.28
C GLN A 2 -12.80 -0.02 14.85
N ASN A 3 -13.13 -1.27 14.48
CA ASN A 3 -12.71 -1.91 13.23
C ASN A 3 -13.03 -1.06 11.96
N GLN A 4 -14.05 -0.21 12.08
CA GLN A 4 -14.49 0.74 11.07
C GLN A 4 -13.51 1.91 10.84
N ASP A 5 -12.90 2.48 11.89
CA ASP A 5 -11.89 3.55 11.74
C ASP A 5 -10.65 3.06 10.97
N PHE A 6 -10.30 1.79 11.19
CA PHE A 6 -9.18 1.15 10.53
C PHE A 6 -9.49 0.81 9.06
N GLN A 7 -10.69 0.31 8.76
CA GLN A 7 -11.16 0.15 7.37
C GLN A 7 -11.14 1.49 6.62
N ASP A 8 -11.68 2.55 7.21
CA ASP A 8 -11.70 3.89 6.61
C ASP A 8 -10.29 4.43 6.38
N PHE A 9 -9.36 4.17 7.32
CA PHE A 9 -7.95 4.52 7.14
C PHE A 9 -7.33 3.79 5.95
N LEU A 10 -7.56 2.48 5.81
CA LEU A 10 -7.02 1.71 4.70
C LEU A 10 -7.59 2.18 3.35
N PHE A 11 -8.89 2.46 3.25
CA PHE A 11 -9.48 3.01 2.03
C PHE A 11 -8.91 4.38 1.66
N LYS A 12 -8.75 5.28 2.64
CA LYS A 12 -8.09 6.57 2.39
C LYS A 12 -6.62 6.40 1.98
N LEU A 13 -5.92 5.41 2.53
CA LEU A 13 -4.56 5.09 2.13
C LEU A 13 -4.51 4.58 0.68
N TYR A 14 -5.49 3.77 0.25
CA TYR A 14 -5.61 3.38 -1.17
C TYR A 14 -5.80 4.58 -2.08
N ASP A 15 -6.78 5.45 -1.80
CA ASP A 15 -7.06 6.61 -2.63
C ASP A 15 -5.85 7.56 -2.72
N PHE A 16 -5.08 7.67 -1.63
CA PHE A 16 -3.80 8.39 -1.63
C PHE A 16 -2.73 7.72 -2.49
N THR A 17 -2.67 6.39 -2.48
CA THR A 17 -1.68 5.63 -3.26
C THR A 17 -1.97 5.72 -4.75
N ASP A 18 -3.23 5.60 -5.16
CA ASP A 18 -3.68 5.78 -6.55
C ASP A 18 -3.28 7.18 -7.06
N ARG A 19 -3.58 8.21 -6.26
CA ARG A 19 -3.21 9.59 -6.60
C ARG A 19 -1.69 9.78 -6.74
N LEU A 20 -0.89 9.19 -5.85
CA LEU A 20 0.57 9.29 -5.92
C LEU A 20 1.15 8.59 -7.16
N ALA A 21 0.58 7.44 -7.54
CA ALA A 21 0.98 6.71 -8.74
C ALA A 21 0.71 7.53 -10.01
N ASP A 22 -0.47 8.15 -10.10
CA ASP A 22 -0.80 9.08 -11.19
C ASP A 22 0.17 10.27 -11.21
N GLU A 23 0.38 10.95 -10.08
CA GLU A 23 1.28 12.10 -10.01
C GLU A 23 2.74 11.74 -10.35
N ALA A 24 3.21 10.55 -10.00
CA ALA A 24 4.55 10.06 -10.38
C ALA A 24 4.69 9.87 -11.90
N GLN A 25 3.60 9.55 -12.59
CA GLN A 25 3.60 9.39 -14.05
C GLN A 25 3.62 10.72 -14.80
N PHE A 26 3.02 11.79 -14.24
CA PHE A 26 2.83 13.07 -14.95
C PHE A 26 3.77 14.20 -14.53
N ASP A 27 4.39 14.13 -13.35
CA ASP A 27 5.30 15.15 -12.85
C ASP A 27 6.62 14.55 -12.36
N PRO A 28 7.70 14.62 -13.17
CA PRO A 28 8.98 14.02 -12.82
C PRO A 28 9.75 14.76 -11.72
N SER A 29 9.33 15.97 -11.31
CA SER A 29 10.09 16.80 -10.36
C SER A 29 10.22 16.21 -8.95
N GLN A 30 9.32 15.29 -8.58
CA GLN A 30 9.29 14.58 -7.31
C GLN A 30 9.18 13.05 -7.49
N GLU A 31 9.49 12.55 -8.69
CA GLU A 31 9.32 11.13 -9.05
C GLU A 31 9.97 10.19 -8.04
N SER A 32 11.21 10.44 -7.64
CA SER A 32 11.93 9.61 -6.68
C SER A 32 11.28 9.57 -5.30
N VAL A 33 10.75 10.70 -4.82
CA VAL A 33 10.05 10.78 -3.51
C VAL A 33 8.71 10.06 -3.58
N ARG A 34 7.98 10.21 -4.69
CA ARG A 34 6.71 9.51 -4.90
C ARG A 34 6.93 8.00 -5.02
N ILE A 35 7.93 7.56 -5.76
CA ILE A 35 8.27 6.13 -5.87
C ILE A 35 8.68 5.56 -4.50
N LEU A 36 9.50 6.27 -3.72
CA LEU A 36 9.82 5.87 -2.35
C LEU A 36 8.57 5.73 -1.47
N THR A 37 7.65 6.67 -1.58
CA THR A 37 6.39 6.65 -0.82
C THR A 37 5.52 5.46 -1.23
N LEU A 38 5.46 5.17 -2.54
CA LEU A 38 4.74 4.02 -3.07
C LEU A 38 5.33 2.69 -2.58
N ILE A 39 6.66 2.53 -2.59
CA ILE A 39 7.35 1.35 -2.05
C ILE A 39 6.99 1.17 -0.56
N PHE A 40 7.00 2.27 0.22
CA PHE A 40 6.65 2.19 1.64
C PHE A 40 5.21 1.72 1.86
N ILE A 41 4.26 2.26 1.10
CA ILE A 41 2.85 1.89 1.21
C ILE A 41 2.63 0.43 0.79
N GLU A 42 3.30 -0.04 -0.26
CA GLU A 42 3.25 -1.44 -0.71
C GLU A 42 3.73 -2.39 0.38
N GLN A 43 4.86 -2.09 1.02
CA GLN A 43 5.40 -2.89 2.12
C GLN A 43 4.49 -2.91 3.34
N TYR A 44 3.81 -1.79 3.64
CA TYR A 44 2.79 -1.72 4.69
C TYR A 44 1.57 -2.61 4.37
N PHE A 45 1.07 -2.55 3.14
CA PHE A 45 -0.06 -3.39 2.73
C PHE A 45 0.28 -4.88 2.73
N ASP A 46 1.51 -5.25 2.35
CA ASP A 46 1.96 -6.64 2.38
C ASP A 46 2.13 -7.16 3.81
N SER A 47 2.69 -6.34 4.70
CA SER A 47 2.97 -6.73 6.08
C SER A 47 1.72 -6.79 6.97
N ILE A 48 0.75 -5.90 6.73
CA ILE A 48 -0.38 -5.67 7.65
C ILE A 48 -1.70 -5.61 6.90
N GLY A 49 -1.73 -4.83 5.82
CA GLY A 49 -2.97 -4.48 5.13
C GLY A 49 -3.80 -5.69 4.73
N ARG A 50 -3.20 -6.71 4.10
CA ARG A 50 -3.94 -7.92 3.68
C ARG A 50 -4.54 -8.71 4.86
N GLY A 51 -3.77 -8.85 5.94
CA GLY A 51 -4.19 -9.57 7.15
C GLY A 51 -5.36 -8.88 7.84
N GLU A 52 -5.25 -7.58 8.02
CA GLU A 52 -6.27 -6.77 8.67
C GLU A 52 -7.52 -6.61 7.79
N ILE A 53 -7.37 -6.46 6.48
CA ILE A 53 -8.50 -6.45 5.52
C ILE A 53 -9.27 -7.78 5.60
N SER A 54 -8.53 -8.89 5.65
CA SER A 54 -9.11 -10.24 5.80
C SER A 54 -9.76 -10.47 7.16
N GLN A 55 -9.28 -9.81 8.22
CA GLN A 55 -9.90 -9.87 9.54
C GLN A 55 -11.18 -9.01 9.58
N ALA A 56 -11.10 -7.76 9.12
CA ALA A 56 -12.21 -6.84 9.10
C ALA A 56 -13.38 -7.38 8.27
N ALA A 57 -13.11 -8.01 7.11
CA ALA A 57 -14.17 -8.64 6.32
C ALA A 57 -14.84 -9.84 7.02
N ARG A 58 -14.08 -10.63 7.80
CA ARG A 58 -14.66 -11.73 8.59
C ARG A 58 -15.59 -11.22 9.68
N GLU A 59 -15.30 -10.05 10.24
CA GLU A 59 -16.10 -9.42 11.29
C GLU A 59 -17.35 -8.71 10.73
N SER A 60 -17.34 -8.29 9.46
CA SER A 60 -18.43 -7.54 8.81
C SER A 60 -19.52 -8.40 8.14
N GLY A 61 -19.38 -9.73 8.05
CA GLY A 61 -20.41 -10.63 7.51
C GLY A 61 -20.42 -10.78 5.97
N ALA A 62 -21.47 -11.38 5.41
CA ALA A 62 -21.50 -11.92 4.04
C ALA A 62 -21.26 -10.89 2.91
N ASP A 63 -21.64 -9.63 3.08
CA ASP A 63 -21.42 -8.55 2.09
C ASP A 63 -19.95 -8.10 2.02
N ALA A 64 -19.14 -8.41 3.04
CA ALA A 64 -17.75 -7.97 3.10
C ALA A 64 -16.81 -8.79 2.21
N GLN A 65 -17.25 -9.94 1.72
CA GLN A 65 -16.44 -10.84 0.90
C GLN A 65 -16.19 -10.27 -0.51
N GLN A 66 -17.15 -9.54 -1.06
CA GLN A 66 -16.98 -8.82 -2.33
C GLN A 66 -16.03 -7.62 -2.17
N SER A 67 -16.22 -6.81 -1.13
CA SER A 67 -15.34 -5.68 -0.82
C SER A 67 -13.91 -6.12 -0.50
N LEU A 68 -13.74 -7.29 0.15
CA LEU A 68 -12.43 -7.91 0.37
C LEU A 68 -11.74 -8.27 -0.94
N SER A 69 -12.47 -8.92 -1.85
CA SER A 69 -11.93 -9.32 -3.15
C SER A 69 -11.53 -8.11 -3.97
N GLU A 70 -12.30 -7.03 -3.90
CA GLU A 70 -12.02 -5.77 -4.59
C GLU A 70 -10.81 -5.05 -3.99
N ALA A 71 -10.68 -5.04 -2.66
CA ALA A 71 -9.51 -4.49 -1.97
C ALA A 71 -8.22 -5.26 -2.33
N HIS A 72 -8.25 -6.60 -2.32
CA HIS A 72 -7.09 -7.40 -2.75
C HIS A 72 -6.73 -7.17 -4.21
N LYS A 73 -7.73 -7.08 -5.09
CA LYS A 73 -7.50 -6.76 -6.50
C LYS A 73 -6.84 -5.39 -6.68
N ARG A 74 -7.30 -4.36 -5.97
CA ARG A 74 -6.68 -3.02 -6.00
C ARG A 74 -5.24 -3.05 -5.48
N ILE A 75 -4.92 -3.83 -4.43
CA ILE A 75 -3.52 -4.01 -3.97
C ILE A 75 -2.66 -4.61 -5.09
N ASP A 76 -3.16 -5.64 -5.76
CA ASP A 76 -2.41 -6.32 -6.81
C ASP A 76 -2.18 -5.41 -8.03
N GLU A 77 -3.18 -4.60 -8.39
CA GLU A 77 -3.09 -3.59 -9.46
C GLU A 77 -2.06 -2.50 -9.10
N LEU A 78 -2.13 -1.96 -7.87
CA LEU A 78 -1.17 -1.00 -7.34
C LEU A 78 0.25 -1.58 -7.32
N ARG A 79 0.42 -2.82 -6.84
CA ARG A 79 1.71 -3.51 -6.88
C ARG A 79 2.25 -3.62 -8.30
N GLY A 80 1.39 -3.91 -9.28
CA GLY A 80 1.76 -3.92 -10.70
C GLY A 80 2.27 -2.57 -11.19
N GLN A 81 1.57 -1.48 -10.86
CA GLN A 81 1.98 -0.12 -11.21
C GLN A 81 3.31 0.27 -10.55
N ILE A 82 3.47 -0.03 -9.26
CA ILE A 82 4.68 0.25 -8.49
C ILE A 82 5.87 -0.50 -9.09
N ASN A 83 5.72 -1.80 -9.37
CA ASN A 83 6.78 -2.58 -10.02
C ASN A 83 7.16 -2.01 -11.39
N SER A 84 6.19 -1.50 -12.15
CA SER A 84 6.46 -0.85 -13.44
C SER A 84 7.22 0.47 -13.29
N LEU A 85 6.95 1.26 -12.24
CA LEU A 85 7.68 2.50 -11.94
C LEU A 85 9.09 2.20 -11.42
N VAL A 86 9.20 1.27 -10.48
CA VAL A 86 10.47 0.84 -9.86
C VAL A 86 11.43 0.24 -10.88
N SER A 87 10.95 -0.54 -11.84
CA SER A 87 11.80 -1.14 -12.89
C SER A 87 12.48 -0.12 -13.81
N LYS A 88 12.08 1.17 -13.75
CA LYS A 88 12.73 2.27 -14.47
C LYS A 88 13.92 2.86 -13.70
N ILE A 89 14.13 2.46 -12.44
CA ILE A 89 15.21 2.95 -11.60
C ILE A 89 16.40 1.97 -11.68
N GLU A 90 17.58 2.48 -12.00
CA GLU A 90 18.81 1.68 -12.18
C GLU A 90 19.26 0.95 -10.90
N ASP A 91 18.98 1.48 -9.71
CA ASP A 91 19.37 0.88 -8.42
C ASP A 91 18.32 1.17 -7.32
N ILE A 92 17.30 0.30 -7.21
CA ILE A 92 16.22 0.43 -6.22
C ILE A 92 16.48 -0.36 -4.93
N GLU A 93 17.42 -1.30 -4.94
CA GLU A 93 17.60 -2.28 -3.86
C GLU A 93 17.84 -1.63 -2.47
N PRO A 94 18.65 -0.56 -2.35
CA PRO A 94 18.83 0.15 -1.09
C PRO A 94 17.53 0.79 -0.57
N MET A 95 16.69 1.31 -1.48
CA MET A 95 15.43 1.96 -1.15
C MET A 95 14.39 0.97 -0.65
N GLU A 96 14.25 -0.17 -1.32
CA GLU A 96 13.37 -1.26 -0.87
C GLU A 96 13.78 -1.83 0.49
N ARG A 97 15.10 -1.96 0.72
CA ARG A 97 15.64 -2.40 2.01
C ARG A 97 15.30 -1.42 3.11
N TYR A 98 15.50 -0.13 2.86
CA TYR A 98 15.19 0.92 3.82
C TYR A 98 13.69 0.99 4.14
N ALA A 99 12.82 0.89 3.12
CA ALA A 99 11.38 0.85 3.31
C ALA A 99 10.95 -0.34 4.20
N ARG A 100 11.48 -1.54 3.92
CA ARG A 100 11.25 -2.74 4.75
C ARG A 100 11.69 -2.53 6.20
N GLU A 101 12.85 -1.93 6.42
CA GLU A 101 13.35 -1.65 7.76
C GLU A 101 12.46 -0.67 8.53
N ILE A 102 11.98 0.40 7.89
CA ILE A 102 11.06 1.36 8.53
C ILE A 102 9.76 0.67 8.92
N VAL A 103 9.14 -0.09 8.00
CA VAL A 103 7.89 -0.81 8.28
C VAL A 103 8.09 -1.78 9.44
N ALA A 104 9.18 -2.56 9.42
CA ALA A 104 9.51 -3.49 10.50
C ALA A 104 9.76 -2.78 11.84
N GLN A 105 10.39 -1.60 11.85
CA GLN A 105 10.59 -0.81 13.06
C GLN A 105 9.27 -0.25 13.60
N TRP A 106 8.39 0.23 12.73
CA TRP A 106 7.07 0.73 13.11
C TRP A 106 6.21 -0.38 13.73
N LEU A 107 6.25 -1.57 13.12
CA LEU A 107 5.59 -2.79 13.60
C LEU A 107 6.13 -3.32 14.94
N LYS A 108 7.38 -3.03 15.30
CA LYS A 108 7.93 -3.41 16.61
C LYS A 108 7.48 -2.47 17.72
N LYS A 109 7.07 -1.24 17.38
CA LYS A 109 6.72 -0.20 18.34
C LYS A 109 5.21 -0.11 18.63
N ASN A 110 4.37 -0.71 17.78
CA ASN A 110 2.91 -0.72 17.86
C ASN A 110 2.41 -2.16 17.83
#